data_AF-A0AAD5EH81-F1
#
_entry.id   AF-A0AAD5EH81-F1
#
_cell.length_a   1.000
_cell.length_b   1.000
_cell.length_c   1.000
_cell.angle_alpha   90.00
_cell.angle_beta   90.00
_cell.angle_gamma   90.00
#
_symmetry.space_group_name_H-M   'P 1'
#
loop_
_entity.id
_entity.type
_entity.pdbx_description
1 polymer ?
#
loop_
_entity_poly.entity_id
_entity_poly.type
_entity_poly.pdbx_seq_one_letter_code
_entity_poly.pdbx_strand_id
1 'polypeptide(L)'
;MSLFARTGRLSLSRQQLLRAAAPAPVTGGSGDQRLEIIRRVLFEQPTRETPNLEGEALQQHETIERAWKLHQNQERERRNRELEKKFRKMSAAMNELEKTSDRLFKAAIVKSRHITFPREMKIPTETPSPQGWNHDYTPPVEVVPAKNS
;
A
#
# COMPACT_ATOMS: atom_id res chain seq x y z
N MET A 1 1.57 -42.23 9.06
CA MET A 1 1.13 -41.62 7.79
C MET A 1 0.74 -40.18 8.05
N SER A 2 1.05 -39.27 7.10
CA SER A 2 0.83 -37.80 7.12
C SER A 2 1.92 -36.99 7.84
N LEU A 3 3.08 -36.72 7.22
CA LEU A 3 3.37 -35.66 6.23
C LEU A 3 3.10 -34.23 6.76
N PHE A 4 3.95 -33.76 7.67
CA PHE A 4 4.13 -32.34 7.91
C PHE A 4 4.94 -31.75 6.76
N ALA A 5 4.26 -31.14 5.79
CA ALA A 5 4.91 -30.30 4.78
C ALA A 5 5.44 -29.03 5.46
N ARG A 6 6.69 -29.07 5.92
CA ARG A 6 7.50 -27.86 6.18
C ARG A 6 7.66 -27.13 4.85
N THR A 7 6.83 -26.14 4.61
CA THR A 7 7.11 -25.13 3.58
C THR A 7 8.30 -24.31 4.06
N GLY A 8 9.48 -24.76 3.63
CA GLY A 8 10.73 -24.05 3.86
C GLY A 8 10.60 -22.64 3.31
N ARG A 9 10.67 -21.65 4.21
CA ARG A 9 11.00 -20.29 3.81
C ARG A 9 12.42 -20.37 3.26
N LEU A 10 12.55 -20.30 1.94
CA LEU A 10 13.82 -20.07 1.29
C LEU A 10 14.34 -18.73 1.84
N SER A 11 15.24 -18.83 2.82
CA SER A 11 16.13 -17.75 3.18
C SER A 11 16.97 -17.49 1.94
N LEU A 12 16.56 -16.50 1.16
CA LEU A 12 17.41 -15.93 0.14
C LEU A 12 18.58 -15.30 0.87
N SER A 13 19.66 -16.08 0.97
CA SER A 13 21.00 -15.55 1.21
C SER A 13 21.24 -14.48 0.14
N ARG A 14 21.08 -13.22 0.53
CA ARG A 14 21.46 -12.06 -0.29
C ARG A 14 22.97 -11.87 -0.18
N GLN A 15 23.73 -12.94 -0.38
CA GLN A 15 25.17 -12.86 -0.56
C GLN A 15 25.46 -13.23 -2.00
N GLN A 16 26.12 -12.29 -2.67
CA GLN A 16 26.84 -12.44 -3.93
C GLN A 16 25.99 -12.36 -5.20
N LEU A 17 25.90 -11.15 -5.76
CA LEU A 17 26.45 -10.83 -7.09
C LEU A 17 26.27 -9.34 -7.42
N LEU A 18 27.22 -8.54 -6.94
CA LEU A 18 27.67 -7.32 -7.60
C LEU A 18 29.20 -7.28 -7.46
N ARG A 19 29.89 -8.05 -8.30
CA ARG A 19 31.30 -7.83 -8.59
C ARG A 19 31.35 -6.87 -9.77
N ALA A 20 31.51 -5.59 -9.49
CA ALA A 20 31.91 -4.58 -10.45
C ALA A 20 33.07 -3.78 -9.83
N ALA A 21 34.18 -3.76 -10.56
CA ALA A 21 35.45 -3.03 -10.38
C ALA A 21 35.77 -2.44 -9.00
N ALA A 22 36.89 -2.90 -8.41
CA ALA A 22 37.52 -2.20 -7.30
C ALA A 22 37.83 -0.75 -7.70
N PRO A 23 37.49 0.27 -6.88
CA PRO A 23 37.89 1.64 -7.16
C PRO A 23 39.42 1.74 -7.04
N ALA A 24 40.05 2.41 -8.01
CA ALA A 24 41.47 2.74 -7.97
C ALA A 24 41.80 3.50 -6.66
N PRO A 25 43.03 3.35 -6.11
CA PRO A 25 43.42 4.08 -4.92
C PRO A 25 43.54 5.56 -5.26
N VAL A 26 42.52 6.35 -4.92
CA VAL A 26 42.58 7.81 -5.04
C VAL A 26 43.53 8.31 -3.96
N THR A 27 44.69 8.78 -4.39
CA THR A 27 45.66 9.47 -3.54
C THR A 27 45.25 10.94 -3.49
N GLY A 28 44.85 11.42 -2.32
CA GLY A 28 44.80 12.87 -2.05
C GLY A 28 43.50 13.37 -1.41
N GLY A 29 43.65 13.92 -0.20
CA GLY A 29 42.79 14.97 0.35
C GLY A 29 41.56 14.48 1.11
N SER A 30 41.64 14.50 2.45
CA SER A 30 40.49 14.55 3.38
C SER A 30 39.27 13.77 2.89
N GLY A 31 39.36 12.44 2.87
CA GLY A 31 38.25 11.55 2.49
C GLY A 31 36.97 12.00 3.19
N ASP A 32 36.00 12.47 2.41
CA ASP A 32 34.81 13.15 2.89
C ASP A 32 34.12 12.31 3.97
N GLN A 33 34.24 12.73 5.25
CA GLN A 33 33.54 12.12 6.38
C GLN A 33 32.02 11.98 6.08
N ARG A 34 31.48 12.91 5.30
CA ARG A 34 30.12 12.87 4.76
C ARG A 34 29.85 11.61 3.92
N LEU A 35 30.75 11.24 3.00
CA LEU A 35 30.59 10.05 2.16
C LEU A 35 30.69 8.76 2.99
N GLU A 36 31.56 8.73 4.01
CA GLU A 36 31.65 7.61 4.95
C GLU A 36 30.40 7.48 5.83
N ILE A 37 29.86 8.59 6.34
CA ILE A 37 28.61 8.62 7.09
C ILE A 37 27.44 8.15 6.21
N ILE A 38 27.34 8.67 4.98
CA ILE A 38 26.34 8.23 4.00
C ILE A 38 26.49 6.72 3.73
N ARG A 39 27.71 6.23 3.54
CA ARG A 39 27.98 4.80 3.32
C ARG A 39 27.55 3.96 4.52
N ARG A 40 27.90 4.37 5.74
CA ARG A 40 27.51 3.68 6.98
C ARG A 40 25.99 3.67 7.14
N VAL A 41 25.32 4.81 6.98
CA VAL A 41 23.85 4.89 7.12
C VAL A 41 23.11 4.06 6.06
N LEU A 42 23.61 4.03 4.82
CA LEU A 42 22.94 3.34 3.72
C LEU A 42 23.24 1.83 3.68
N PHE A 43 24.44 1.41 4.08
CA PHE A 43 24.91 0.03 3.83
C PHE A 43 25.34 -0.74 5.09
N GLU A 44 25.74 -0.05 6.16
CA GLU A 44 26.06 -0.68 7.45
C GLU A 44 24.77 -0.73 8.28
N GLN A 45 23.94 -1.75 8.06
CA GLN A 45 22.81 -1.96 8.96
C GLN A 45 23.36 -2.49 10.29
N PRO A 46 23.20 -1.76 11.41
CA PRO A 46 23.61 -2.31 12.70
C PRO A 46 22.81 -3.59 12.92
N THR A 47 23.51 -4.70 13.16
CA THR A 47 22.90 -6.00 13.44
C THR A 47 22.03 -5.83 14.67
N ARG A 48 20.70 -5.79 14.48
CA ARG A 48 19.77 -5.67 15.59
C ARG A 48 19.72 -7.03 16.30
N GLU A 49 20.18 -7.08 17.55
CA GLU A 49 20.00 -8.27 18.36
C GLU A 49 18.51 -8.48 18.59
N THR A 50 18.01 -9.69 18.31
CA THR A 50 16.64 -10.05 18.62
C THR A 50 16.52 -10.29 20.13
N PRO A 51 15.58 -9.65 20.84
CA PRO A 51 15.40 -9.92 22.26
C PRO A 51 15.04 -11.39 22.45
N ASN A 52 15.81 -12.10 23.27
CA ASN A 52 15.48 -13.47 23.66
C ASN A 52 14.33 -13.42 24.69
N LEU A 53 13.11 -13.66 24.23
CA LEU A 53 11.93 -13.72 25.09
C LEU A 53 11.81 -15.14 25.63
N GLU A 54 11.87 -15.31 26.95
CA GLU A 54 11.77 -16.62 27.62
C GLU A 54 10.60 -16.67 28.59
N GLY A 55 10.12 -17.89 28.88
CA GLY A 55 9.07 -18.14 29.86
C GLY A 55 7.75 -17.44 29.55
N GLU A 56 7.24 -16.68 30.52
CA GLU A 56 5.93 -16.00 30.45
C GLU A 56 5.88 -14.94 29.32
N ALA A 57 6.97 -14.19 29.11
CA ALA A 57 7.02 -13.15 28.08
C ALA A 57 6.84 -13.72 26.67
N LEU A 58 7.37 -14.92 26.41
CA LEU A 58 7.19 -15.62 25.15
C LEU A 58 5.74 -16.04 24.94
N GLN A 59 5.11 -16.60 25.99
CA GLN A 59 3.71 -17.03 25.93
C GLN A 59 2.76 -15.84 25.69
N GLN A 60 3.00 -14.71 26.34
CA GLN A 60 2.26 -13.47 26.12
C GLN A 60 2.44 -12.97 24.68
N HIS A 61 3.69 -12.91 24.19
CA HIS A 61 3.99 -12.54 22.81
C HIS A 61 3.25 -13.41 21.79
N GLU A 62 3.33 -14.74 21.94
CA GLU A 62 2.64 -15.69 21.05
C GLU A 62 1.12 -15.54 21.09
N THR A 63 0.56 -15.22 22.25
CA THR A 63 -0.89 -15.04 22.43
C THR A 63 -1.37 -13.75 21.75
N ILE A 64 -0.65 -12.65 21.95
CA ILE A 64 -0.92 -11.37 21.29
C ILE A 64 -0.81 -11.51 19.77
N GLU A 65 0.26 -12.14 19.28
CA GLU A 65 0.47 -12.37 17.85
C GLU A 65 -0.64 -13.24 17.22
N ARG A 66 -1.04 -14.32 17.90
CA ARG A 66 -2.14 -15.17 17.42
C ARG A 66 -3.47 -14.42 17.39
N ALA A 67 -3.80 -13.69 18.45
CA ALA A 67 -5.01 -12.89 18.53
C ALA A 67 -5.04 -11.80 17.44
N TRP A 68 -3.90 -11.13 17.21
CA TRP A 68 -3.76 -10.12 16.17
C TRP A 68 -3.95 -10.71 14.77
N LYS A 69 -3.32 -11.85 14.46
CA LYS A 69 -3.49 -12.54 13.16
C LYS A 69 -4.94 -12.95 12.94
N LEU A 70 -5.61 -13.45 13.97
CA LEU A 70 -7.03 -13.80 13.91
C LEU A 70 -7.90 -12.56 13.66
N HIS A 71 -7.67 -11.47 14.39
CA HIS A 71 -8.35 -10.19 14.18
C HIS A 71 -8.15 -9.66 12.74
N GLN A 72 -6.91 -9.64 12.25
CA GLN A 72 -6.62 -9.22 10.87
C GLN A 72 -7.33 -10.08 9.82
N ASN A 73 -7.45 -11.39 10.06
CA ASN A 73 -8.18 -12.28 9.17
C ASN A 73 -9.69 -11.95 9.16
N GLN A 74 -10.28 -11.76 10.35
CA GLN A 74 -11.68 -11.36 10.49
C GLN A 74 -11.96 -10.01 9.80
N GLU A 75 -11.08 -9.02 9.97
CA GLU A 75 -11.19 -7.71 9.32
C GLU A 75 -11.12 -7.80 7.79
N ARG A 76 -10.24 -8.67 7.26
CA ARG A 76 -10.16 -8.95 5.82
C ARG A 76 -11.45 -9.60 5.32
N GLU A 77 -11.95 -10.61 6.01
CA GLU A 77 -13.19 -11.29 5.65
C GLU A 77 -14.39 -10.34 5.72
N ARG A 78 -14.45 -9.48 6.74
CA ARG A 78 -15.51 -8.46 6.88
C ARG A 78 -15.52 -7.54 5.67
N ARG A 79 -14.37 -6.95 5.31
CA ARG A 79 -14.25 -6.08 4.12
C ARG A 79 -14.64 -6.81 2.84
N ASN A 80 -14.23 -8.07 2.67
CA ASN A 80 -14.60 -8.87 1.50
C ASN A 80 -16.11 -9.16 1.44
N ARG A 81 -16.74 -9.50 2.57
CA ARG A 81 -18.19 -9.70 2.66
C ARG A 81 -18.96 -8.42 2.35
N GLU A 82 -18.48 -7.27 2.80
CA GLU A 82 -19.07 -5.98 2.47
C GLU A 82 -18.95 -5.64 0.98
N LEU A 83 -17.78 -5.85 0.38
CA LEU A 83 -17.56 -5.67 -1.05
C LEU A 83 -18.48 -6.57 -1.88
N GLU A 84 -18.62 -7.84 -1.49
CA GLU A 84 -19.53 -8.79 -2.12
C GLU A 84 -20.98 -8.32 -2.03
N LYS A 85 -21.43 -7.83 -0.87
CA LYS A 85 -22.78 -7.24 -0.72
C LYS A 85 -22.98 -6.04 -1.64
N LYS A 86 -22.01 -5.12 -1.70
CA LYS A 86 -22.04 -3.95 -2.58
C LYS A 86 -22.13 -4.36 -4.05
N PHE A 87 -21.31 -5.33 -4.46
CA PHE A 87 -21.33 -5.87 -5.81
C PHE A 87 -22.68 -6.50 -6.16
N ARG A 88 -23.23 -7.36 -5.31
CA ARG A 88 -24.55 -7.98 -5.53
C ARG A 88 -25.65 -6.94 -5.74
N LYS A 89 -25.66 -5.89 -4.92
CA LYS A 89 -26.64 -4.80 -5.05
C LYS A 89 -26.45 -3.99 -6.33
N MET A 90 -25.19 -3.71 -6.70
CA MET A 90 -24.86 -3.04 -7.95
C MET A 90 -25.31 -3.86 -9.17
N SER A 91 -25.03 -5.16 -9.19
CA SER A 91 -25.44 -6.06 -10.29
C SER A 91 -26.96 -6.18 -10.38
N ALA A 92 -27.66 -6.31 -9.26
CA ALA A 92 -29.12 -6.32 -9.24
C ALA A 92 -29.69 -5.01 -9.81
N ALA A 93 -29.15 -3.85 -9.40
CA ALA A 93 -29.58 -2.56 -9.93
C ALA A 93 -29.31 -2.42 -11.44
N MET A 94 -28.18 -2.92 -11.95
CA MET A 94 -27.88 -2.91 -13.39
C MET A 94 -28.80 -3.83 -14.19
N ASN A 95 -29.13 -5.01 -13.67
CA ASN A 95 -30.09 -5.90 -14.32
C ASN A 95 -31.48 -5.27 -14.42
N GLU A 96 -31.91 -4.51 -13.40
CA GLU A 96 -33.17 -3.76 -13.45
C GLU A 96 -33.08 -2.55 -14.41
N LEU A 97 -31.93 -1.89 -14.49
CA LEU A 97 -31.71 -0.81 -15.45
C LEU A 97 -31.76 -1.31 -16.91
N GLU A 98 -31.18 -2.48 -17.19
CA GLU A 98 -31.21 -3.11 -18.51
C GLU A 98 -32.63 -3.41 -18.98
N LYS A 99 -33.48 -3.92 -18.08
CA LYS A 99 -34.89 -4.21 -18.38
C LYS A 99 -35.72 -2.96 -18.65
N THR A 100 -35.37 -1.84 -18.00
CA THR A 100 -36.16 -0.60 -18.05
C THR A 100 -35.69 0.37 -19.14
N SER A 101 -34.38 0.50 -19.37
CA SER A 101 -33.82 1.43 -20.35
C SER A 101 -32.45 0.99 -20.88
N ASP A 102 -32.46 0.45 -22.11
CA ASP A 102 -31.26 0.03 -22.83
C ASP A 102 -30.28 1.21 -23.09
N ARG A 103 -30.79 2.43 -23.34
CA ARG A 103 -29.95 3.61 -23.54
C ARG A 103 -29.13 3.96 -22.29
N LEU A 104 -29.77 3.97 -21.11
CA LEU A 104 -29.09 4.31 -19.86
C LEU A 104 -28.14 3.20 -19.43
N PHE A 105 -28.52 1.94 -19.64
CA PHE A 105 -27.65 0.80 -19.41
C PHE A 105 -26.36 0.87 -20.24
N LYS A 106 -26.47 1.11 -21.55
CA LYS A 106 -25.31 1.31 -22.44
C LYS A 106 -24.43 2.46 -21.96
N ALA A 107 -25.03 3.59 -21.56
CA ALA A 107 -24.27 4.73 -21.04
C ALA A 107 -23.52 4.40 -19.73
N ALA A 108 -24.12 3.61 -18.83
CA ALA A 108 -23.52 3.25 -17.55
C ALA A 108 -22.35 2.26 -17.67
N ILE A 109 -22.36 1.39 -18.69
CA ILE A 109 -21.27 0.42 -18.94
C ILE A 109 -20.02 1.11 -19.53
N VAL A 110 -20.18 2.27 -20.18
CA VAL A 110 -19.06 3.00 -20.74
C VAL A 110 -18.13 3.47 -19.62
N LYS A 111 -16.97 2.81 -19.52
CA LYS A 111 -15.91 3.20 -18.60
C LYS A 111 -15.41 4.59 -18.97
N SER A 112 -15.46 5.53 -18.03
CA SER A 112 -14.86 6.84 -18.24
C SER A 112 -13.34 6.69 -18.40
N ARG A 113 -12.76 7.43 -19.35
CA ARG A 113 -11.30 7.42 -19.57
C ARG A 113 -10.51 8.02 -18.40
N HIS A 114 -11.17 8.84 -17.58
CA HIS A 114 -10.59 9.56 -16.45
C HIS A 114 -11.20 9.10 -15.12
N ILE A 115 -11.00 7.83 -14.76
CA ILE A 115 -11.31 7.33 -13.41
C ILE A 115 -10.10 7.64 -12.53
N THR A 116 -10.00 8.89 -12.09
CA THR A 116 -8.97 9.31 -11.13
C THR A 116 -9.66 9.86 -9.90
N PHE A 117 -9.18 9.44 -8.73
CA PHE A 117 -9.65 10.00 -7.48
C PHE A 117 -9.34 11.51 -7.43
N PRO A 118 -10.31 12.37 -7.06
CA PRO A 118 -10.06 13.80 -6.95
C PRO A 118 -8.93 14.10 -5.97
N ARG A 119 -8.07 15.07 -6.30
CA ARG A 119 -6.95 15.50 -5.43
C ARG A 119 -7.43 16.04 -4.08
N GLU A 120 -8.65 16.55 -4.03
CA GLU A 120 -9.29 17.03 -2.80
C GLU A 120 -9.62 15.89 -1.81
N MET A 121 -9.71 14.63 -2.29
CA MET A 121 -9.92 13.48 -1.42
C MET A 121 -8.60 13.09 -0.75
N LYS A 122 -8.31 13.76 0.37
CA LYS A 122 -7.10 13.55 1.17
C LYS A 122 -7.21 12.31 2.06
N ILE A 123 -6.06 11.74 2.40
CA ILE A 123 -5.96 10.68 3.41
C ILE A 123 -6.33 11.29 4.77
N PRO A 124 -7.16 10.60 5.59
CA PRO A 124 -7.49 11.06 6.94
C PRO A 124 -6.23 11.34 7.77
N THR A 125 -6.24 12.47 8.48
CA THR A 125 -5.17 12.89 9.40
C THR A 125 -5.66 12.70 10.85
N GLU A 126 -4.74 12.43 11.78
CA GLU A 126 -5.06 12.22 13.21
C GLU A 126 -5.80 13.40 13.85
N THR A 127 -5.39 14.63 13.52
CA THR A 127 -6.06 15.86 13.97
C THR A 127 -6.72 16.53 12.76
N PRO A 128 -8.01 16.90 12.83
CA PRO A 128 -8.66 17.63 11.75
C PRO A 128 -8.03 19.01 11.56
N SER A 129 -8.16 19.57 10.36
CA SER A 129 -7.72 20.94 10.08
C SER A 129 -8.51 21.95 10.92
N PRO A 130 -7.86 22.98 11.51
CA PRO A 130 -8.55 24.01 12.27
C PRO A 130 -9.53 24.83 11.42
N GLN A 131 -9.30 24.92 10.10
CA GLN A 131 -10.17 25.62 9.16
C GLN A 131 -11.49 24.88 8.89
N GLY A 132 -11.63 23.62 9.32
CA GLY A 132 -12.85 22.83 9.10
C GLY A 132 -13.07 22.45 7.63
N TRP A 133 -14.34 22.46 7.20
CA TRP A 133 -14.75 22.11 5.83
C TRP A 133 -14.82 23.35 4.94
N ASN A 134 -14.31 23.26 3.70
CA ASN A 134 -14.40 24.35 2.73
C ASN A 134 -15.77 24.32 2.02
N HIS A 135 -16.60 25.34 2.25
CA HIS A 135 -17.93 25.47 1.64
C HIS A 135 -17.91 26.23 0.30
N ASP A 136 -16.83 26.95 -0.02
CA ASP A 136 -16.70 27.80 -1.21
C ASP A 136 -16.12 27.06 -2.43
N TYR A 137 -16.14 25.72 -2.40
CA TYR A 137 -15.53 24.90 -3.43
C TYR A 137 -16.20 25.12 -4.80
N THR A 138 -15.38 25.46 -5.80
CA THR A 138 -15.79 25.55 -7.21
C THR A 138 -14.95 24.57 -8.03
N PRO A 139 -15.56 23.67 -8.83
CA PRO A 139 -14.80 22.75 -9.67
C PRO A 139 -13.99 23.54 -10.73
N PRO A 140 -12.78 23.09 -11.08
CA PRO A 140 -12.00 23.72 -12.14
C PRO A 140 -12.79 23.71 -13.45
N VAL A 141 -13.01 24.88 -14.05
CA VAL A 141 -13.65 25.00 -15.36
C VAL A 141 -12.70 24.43 -16.41
N GLU A 142 -13.14 23.41 -17.16
CA GLU A 142 -12.36 22.88 -18.28
C GLU A 142 -12.14 24.00 -19.31
N VAL A 143 -10.91 24.48 -19.46
CA VAL A 143 -10.55 25.46 -20.48
C VAL A 143 -10.60 24.75 -21.84
N VAL A 144 -11.72 24.87 -22.54
CA VAL A 144 -11.86 24.35 -23.91
C VAL A 144 -10.96 25.19 -24.82
N PRO A 145 -9.93 24.62 -25.47
CA PRO A 145 -9.06 25.39 -26.35
C PRO A 145 -9.88 25.95 -27.53
N ALA A 146 -9.77 27.25 -27.77
CA ALA A 146 -10.44 27.92 -28.87
C ALA A 146 -10.05 27.24 -30.20
N LYS A 147 -11.05 26.84 -30.98
CA LYS A 147 -10.84 26.36 -32.35
C LYS A 147 -10.39 27.55 -33.19
N ASN A 148 -9.12 27.59 -33.57
CA ASN A 148 -8.62 28.55 -34.54
C ASN A 148 -9.39 28.34 -35.85
N SER A 149 -10.13 29.37 -36.26
CA SER A 149 -10.77 29.48 -37.58
C SER A 149 -9.75 29.70 -38.68
#